data_AF-A0A542EGN7-F1
#
_entry.id   AF-A0A542EGN7-F1
#
_cell.length_a   1.000
_cell.length_b   1.000
_cell.length_c   1.000
_cell.angle_alpha   90.00
_cell.angle_beta   90.00
_cell.angle_gamma   90.00
#
_symmetry.space_group_name_H-M   'P 1'
#
loop_
_entity.id
_entity.type
_entity.pdbx_description
1 polymer ?
#
loop_
_entity_poly.entity_id
_entity_poly.type
_entity_poly.pdbx_seq_one_letter_code
_entity_poly.pdbx_strand_id
1 'polypeptide(L)'
;MKTTIPYNVISTGNDSTITFFDPAGSGSKTLSSAHPNYARVRDCLLSGDGSSYADLAVLVDTKTHIAQSLSKLSDHISYDGTNLLWDGDVINNALARHMLRLLKDDDQRYVALVHFMERLAKNPSQVSRVHLWTWLESEDFTITPDGLILGYKGVQNVEDNLSMRSGVEPVYVNGVAHIGHIPNPAGATVEIPRSYVQTDRNVACSVGLHVGTWDYANGFGRKLLRVLVDPADVVSVPKDSGCAKMRVSRYVVLDASEKKVVTPIFDYVGPFDDDDDEDYCSDCGAVVEECVCDSTCSECGENVDDCECL
;
A
#
# COMPACT_ATOMS: atom_id res chain seq x y z
N MET A 1 20.54 21.22 27.66
CA MET A 1 19.24 21.73 28.15
C MET A 1 18.24 21.51 27.03
N LYS A 2 17.21 20.67 27.22
CA LYS A 2 16.09 20.58 26.26
C LYS A 2 15.40 21.96 26.26
N THR A 3 15.52 22.69 25.17
CA THR A 3 14.90 24.01 25.04
C THR A 3 13.40 23.81 24.84
N THR A 4 12.60 24.13 25.84
CA THR A 4 11.14 24.02 25.76
C THR A 4 10.59 25.00 24.72
N ILE A 5 9.76 24.51 23.79
CA ILE A 5 9.10 25.32 22.76
C ILE A 5 7.94 26.07 23.41
N PRO A 6 7.93 27.41 23.47
CA PRO A 6 6.79 28.16 23.98
C PRO A 6 5.59 28.01 23.04
N TYR A 7 4.39 27.87 23.61
CA TYR A 7 3.15 27.82 22.83
C TYR A 7 1.96 28.40 23.59
N ASN A 8 0.91 28.76 22.85
CA ASN A 8 -0.40 29.12 23.37
C ASN A 8 -1.50 28.36 22.64
N VAL A 9 -2.55 28.01 23.36
CA VAL A 9 -3.76 27.39 22.82
C VAL A 9 -4.93 28.32 23.08
N ILE A 10 -5.72 28.62 22.04
CA ILE A 10 -6.92 29.45 22.13
C ILE A 10 -8.10 28.60 21.63
N SER A 11 -9.14 28.45 22.45
CA SER A 11 -10.34 27.70 22.09
C SER A 11 -11.55 28.63 22.03
N THR A 12 -12.29 28.58 20.93
CA THR A 12 -13.52 29.36 20.70
C THR A 12 -14.64 28.42 20.28
N GLY A 13 -15.51 28.02 21.21
CA GLY A 13 -16.53 27.00 20.95
C GLY A 13 -15.90 25.64 20.68
N ASN A 14 -16.20 25.04 19.52
CA ASN A 14 -15.61 23.76 19.10
C ASN A 14 -14.29 23.91 18.34
N ASP A 15 -13.91 25.13 17.96
CA ASP A 15 -12.66 25.38 17.23
C ASP A 15 -11.54 25.74 18.21
N SER A 16 -10.35 25.21 17.98
CA SER A 16 -9.15 25.55 18.75
C SER A 16 -8.00 25.92 17.83
N THR A 17 -7.12 26.82 18.26
CA THR A 17 -5.90 27.17 17.54
C THR A 17 -4.72 27.03 18.47
N ILE A 18 -3.62 26.50 17.94
CA ILE A 18 -2.33 26.44 18.62
C ILE A 18 -1.40 27.38 17.89
N THR A 19 -0.68 28.20 18.63
CA THR A 19 0.44 28.98 18.12
C THR A 19 1.67 28.60 18.95
N PHE A 20 2.76 28.21 18.29
CA PHE A 20 4.03 27.91 18.94
C PHE A 20 5.15 28.78 18.37
N PHE A 21 6.13 29.10 19.21
CA PHE A 21 7.15 30.12 18.94
C PHE A 21 8.53 29.47 18.89
N ASP A 22 9.37 29.95 17.97
CA ASP A 22 10.78 29.55 17.96
C ASP A 22 11.47 30.12 19.22
N PRO A 23 12.08 29.29 20.09
CA PRO A 23 12.89 29.78 21.20
C PRO A 23 14.03 30.72 20.80
N ALA A 24 14.56 30.59 19.57
CA ALA A 24 15.59 31.46 19.01
C ALA A 24 15.05 32.79 18.46
N GLY A 25 13.72 32.98 18.47
CA GLY A 25 13.06 34.23 18.06
C GLY A 25 12.88 34.41 16.56
N SER A 26 13.03 33.34 15.75
CA SER A 26 12.89 33.43 14.28
C SER A 26 11.45 33.56 13.78
N GLY A 27 10.44 33.31 14.64
CA GLY A 27 9.04 33.47 14.29
C GLY A 27 8.08 32.62 15.12
N SER A 28 6.87 32.47 14.60
CA SER A 28 5.84 31.59 15.17
C SER A 28 5.10 30.85 14.06
N LYS A 29 4.54 29.70 14.40
CA LYS A 29 3.65 28.92 13.55
C LYS A 29 2.31 28.79 14.24
N THR A 30 1.24 28.88 13.46
CA THR A 30 -0.13 28.78 13.95
C THR A 30 -0.89 27.74 13.13
N LEU A 31 -1.64 26.90 13.79
CA LEU A 31 -2.51 25.91 13.19
C LEU A 31 -3.86 25.84 13.93
N SER A 32 -4.95 25.61 13.19
CA SER A 32 -6.28 25.39 13.76
C SER A 32 -6.53 23.91 14.00
N SER A 33 -7.56 23.58 14.77
CA SER A 33 -8.04 22.21 15.05
C SER A 33 -8.53 21.49 13.81
N ALA A 34 -8.71 22.20 12.68
CA ALA A 34 -8.99 21.62 11.38
C ALA A 34 -7.72 21.22 10.61
N HIS A 35 -6.53 21.63 11.06
CA HIS A 35 -5.27 21.22 10.45
C HIS A 35 -5.03 19.73 10.75
N PRO A 36 -4.65 18.91 9.76
CA PRO A 36 -4.54 17.48 10.00
C PRO A 36 -3.51 17.10 11.08
N ASN A 37 -2.35 17.75 11.08
CA ASN A 37 -1.32 17.57 12.11
C ASN A 37 -1.63 18.27 13.45
N TYR A 38 -2.84 18.78 13.67
CA TYR A 38 -3.17 19.50 14.92
C TYR A 38 -2.99 18.64 16.17
N ALA A 39 -3.54 17.43 16.15
CA ALA A 39 -3.46 16.52 17.30
C ALA A 39 -1.99 16.16 17.58
N ARG A 40 -1.23 15.78 16.55
CA ARG A 40 0.18 15.45 16.65
C ARG A 40 1.01 16.60 17.22
N VAL A 41 0.92 17.80 16.62
CA VAL A 41 1.66 18.99 17.09
C VAL A 41 1.28 19.34 18.54
N ARG A 42 -0.01 19.27 18.89
CA ARG A 42 -0.47 19.49 20.26
C ARG A 42 0.17 18.49 21.22
N ASP A 43 0.15 17.21 20.87
CA ASP A 43 0.60 16.14 21.75
C ASP A 43 2.13 16.20 21.93
N CYS A 44 2.91 16.50 20.88
CA CYS A 44 4.34 16.78 20.96
C CYS A 44 4.66 17.98 21.88
N LEU A 45 3.91 19.09 21.74
CA LEU A 45 4.08 20.29 22.56
C LEU A 45 3.72 20.04 24.04
N LEU A 46 2.74 19.18 24.31
CA LEU A 46 2.31 18.82 25.65
C LEU A 46 3.24 17.82 26.33
N SER A 47 3.68 16.79 25.60
CA SER A 47 4.54 15.72 26.11
C SER A 47 5.99 16.16 26.27
N GLY A 48 6.45 17.13 25.48
CA GLY A 48 7.86 17.53 25.44
C GLY A 48 8.75 16.38 24.96
N ASP A 49 8.25 15.58 24.00
CA ASP A 49 8.89 14.39 23.45
C ASP A 49 10.37 14.61 23.05
N GLY A 50 10.73 15.82 22.65
CA GLY A 50 12.08 16.20 22.22
C GLY A 50 12.12 16.79 20.82
N SER A 51 10.97 16.85 20.13
CA SER A 51 10.81 17.52 18.85
C SER A 51 11.30 18.95 18.93
N SER A 52 12.11 19.36 17.95
CA SER A 52 12.58 20.74 17.84
C SER A 52 11.51 21.64 17.21
N TYR A 53 11.69 22.96 17.30
CA TYR A 53 10.82 23.90 16.60
C TYR A 53 10.79 23.63 15.09
N ALA A 54 11.92 23.24 14.49
CA ALA A 54 12.00 22.95 13.06
C ALA A 54 11.12 21.74 12.68
N ASP A 55 11.12 20.69 13.50
CA ASP A 55 10.33 19.48 13.25
C ASP A 55 8.83 19.78 13.30
N LEU A 56 8.38 20.52 14.31
CA LEU A 56 6.98 20.95 14.41
C LEU A 56 6.61 21.96 13.31
N ALA A 57 7.53 22.84 12.92
CA ALA A 57 7.29 23.80 11.85
C ALA A 57 7.09 23.13 10.49
N VAL A 58 7.73 21.99 10.24
CA VAL A 58 7.49 21.14 9.06
C VAL A 58 6.09 20.54 9.11
N LEU A 59 5.63 20.06 10.26
CA LEU A 59 4.27 19.52 10.40
C LEU A 59 3.18 20.57 10.12
N VAL A 60 3.46 21.86 10.39
CA VAL A 60 2.57 22.97 10.00
C VAL A 60 2.67 23.28 8.51
N ASP A 61 3.85 23.12 7.93
CA ASP A 61 4.04 23.20 6.48
C ASP A 61 3.64 21.87 5.82
N THR A 62 2.32 21.63 5.74
CA THR A 62 1.72 20.41 5.17
C THR A 62 2.35 20.04 3.81
N LYS A 63 2.77 21.03 3.00
CA LYS A 63 3.43 20.78 1.72
C LYS A 63 4.79 20.12 1.94
N THR A 64 5.64 20.70 2.78
CA THR A 64 6.96 20.16 3.09
C THR A 64 6.84 18.78 3.73
N HIS A 65 5.92 18.59 4.67
CA HIS A 65 5.70 17.29 5.31
C HIS A 65 5.30 16.20 4.30
N ILE A 66 4.26 16.44 3.49
CA ILE A 66 3.81 15.47 2.48
C ILE A 66 4.94 15.17 1.49
N ALA A 67 5.68 16.19 1.03
CA ALA A 67 6.78 16.00 0.10
C ALA A 67 7.90 15.12 0.69
N GLN A 68 8.27 15.34 1.96
CA GLN A 68 9.28 14.54 2.66
C GLN A 68 8.80 13.11 2.92
N SER A 69 7.55 12.92 3.31
CA SER A 69 6.96 11.59 3.54
C SER A 69 6.95 10.76 2.26
N LEU A 70 6.67 11.38 1.11
CA LEU A 70 6.68 10.72 -0.19
C LEU A 70 8.09 10.41 -0.70
N SER A 71 9.03 11.35 -0.56
CA SER A 71 10.41 11.17 -1.05
C SER A 71 11.18 10.07 -0.33
N LYS A 72 10.74 9.67 0.86
CA LYS A 72 11.30 8.51 1.59
C LYS A 72 10.89 7.17 1.00
N LEU A 73 9.78 7.12 0.28
CA LEU A 73 9.20 5.87 -0.24
C LEU A 73 9.47 5.68 -1.73
N SER A 74 9.59 6.77 -2.50
CA SER A 74 9.74 6.69 -3.94
C SER A 74 10.26 8.00 -4.54
N ASP A 75 11.20 7.88 -5.48
CA ASP A 75 11.69 8.98 -6.32
C ASP A 75 10.70 9.38 -7.43
N HIS A 76 9.75 8.50 -7.75
CA HIS A 76 8.78 8.70 -8.82
C HIS A 76 7.59 9.57 -8.37
N ILE A 77 7.26 9.58 -7.08
CA ILE A 77 6.10 10.31 -6.54
C ILE A 77 6.50 11.60 -5.82
N SER A 78 5.80 12.70 -6.13
CA SER A 78 6.03 13.99 -5.47
C SER A 78 4.75 14.79 -5.28
N TYR A 79 4.84 15.90 -4.52
CA TYR A 79 3.70 16.79 -4.23
C TYR A 79 4.06 18.26 -4.50
N ASP A 80 3.32 18.92 -5.39
CA ASP A 80 3.57 20.33 -5.74
C ASP A 80 2.96 21.34 -4.75
N GLY A 81 2.22 20.87 -3.75
CA GLY A 81 1.42 21.69 -2.83
C GLY A 81 -0.09 21.63 -3.08
N THR A 82 -0.50 21.09 -4.23
CA THR A 82 -1.90 20.92 -4.64
C THR A 82 -2.16 19.52 -5.16
N ASN A 83 -1.29 19.00 -6.03
CA ASN A 83 -1.45 17.71 -6.70
C ASN A 83 -0.30 16.77 -6.38
N LEU A 84 -0.60 15.48 -6.41
CA LEU A 84 0.42 14.44 -6.52
C LEU A 84 0.90 14.36 -7.97
N LEU A 85 2.18 14.09 -8.15
CA LEU A 85 2.82 13.92 -9.44
C LEU A 85 3.52 12.56 -9.46
N TRP A 86 3.44 11.86 -10.59
CA TRP A 86 4.17 10.63 -10.87
C TRP A 86 5.10 10.89 -12.05
N ASP A 87 6.41 10.74 -11.87
CA ASP A 87 7.43 11.09 -12.88
C ASP A 87 7.32 12.54 -13.40
N GLY A 88 6.84 13.45 -12.55
CA GLY A 88 6.60 14.84 -12.91
C GLY A 88 5.25 15.11 -13.61
N ASP A 89 4.47 14.08 -13.92
CA ASP A 89 3.13 14.22 -14.48
C ASP A 89 2.06 14.24 -13.37
N VAL A 90 1.14 15.19 -13.43
CA VAL A 90 0.04 15.29 -12.45
C VAL A 90 -0.86 14.06 -12.51
N ILE A 91 -1.02 13.38 -11.38
CA ILE A 91 -1.98 12.29 -11.21
C ILE A 91 -3.25 12.80 -10.51
N ASN A 92 -4.39 12.71 -11.20
CA ASN A 92 -5.68 13.21 -10.70
C ASN A 92 -6.82 12.18 -10.89
N ASN A 93 -6.57 10.94 -10.48
CA ASN A 93 -7.59 9.90 -10.40
C ASN A 93 -8.11 9.73 -8.96
N ALA A 94 -9.09 8.84 -8.74
CA ALA A 94 -9.64 8.64 -7.41
C ALA A 94 -8.58 8.14 -6.40
N LEU A 95 -7.63 7.30 -6.86
CA LEU A 95 -6.53 6.81 -6.05
C LEU A 95 -5.64 7.95 -5.54
N ALA A 96 -5.17 8.83 -6.43
CA ALA A 96 -4.35 9.98 -6.06
C ALA A 96 -5.08 10.90 -5.06
N ARG A 97 -6.39 11.14 -5.28
CA ARG A 97 -7.20 11.91 -4.32
C ARG A 97 -7.37 11.18 -2.98
N HIS A 98 -7.47 9.85 -2.98
CA HIS A 98 -7.57 9.07 -1.75
C HIS A 98 -6.25 9.06 -0.98
N MET A 99 -5.15 8.79 -1.66
CA MET A 99 -3.80 8.85 -1.10
C MET A 99 -3.50 10.23 -0.53
N LEU A 100 -3.85 11.31 -1.23
CA LEU A 100 -3.67 12.66 -0.72
C LEU A 100 -4.51 12.94 0.54
N ARG A 101 -5.71 12.33 0.68
CA ARG A 101 -6.47 12.40 1.94
C ARG A 101 -5.75 11.67 3.06
N LEU A 102 -5.27 10.44 2.82
CA LEU A 102 -4.51 9.66 3.80
C LEU A 102 -3.24 10.38 4.25
N LEU A 103 -2.47 10.93 3.31
CA LEU A 103 -1.29 11.76 3.57
C LEU A 103 -1.60 13.00 4.40
N LYS A 104 -2.73 13.66 4.12
CA LYS A 104 -3.17 14.79 4.92
C LYS A 104 -3.50 14.31 6.32
N ASP A 105 -4.28 13.25 6.46
CA ASP A 105 -4.73 12.71 7.75
C ASP A 105 -3.65 11.95 8.54
N ASP A 106 -2.37 11.98 8.10
CA ASP A 106 -1.22 11.24 8.65
C ASP A 106 -1.49 9.72 8.78
N ASP A 107 -2.32 9.20 7.88
CA ASP A 107 -2.76 7.81 7.87
C ASP A 107 -1.79 6.94 7.07
N GLN A 108 -1.01 6.14 7.79
CA GLN A 108 0.08 5.30 7.25
C GLN A 108 -0.35 4.30 6.15
N ARG A 109 -1.66 4.10 5.92
CA ARG A 109 -2.14 3.30 4.77
C ARG A 109 -1.71 3.88 3.43
N TYR A 110 -1.28 5.15 3.36
CA TYR A 110 -0.71 5.71 2.12
C TYR A 110 0.58 4.98 1.69
N VAL A 111 1.35 4.41 2.63
CA VAL A 111 2.62 3.72 2.34
C VAL A 111 2.39 2.55 1.40
N ALA A 112 1.44 1.67 1.75
CA ALA A 112 1.06 0.52 0.92
C ALA A 112 0.56 0.95 -0.47
N LEU A 113 -0.13 2.09 -0.57
CA LEU A 113 -0.56 2.64 -1.86
C LEU A 113 0.62 3.13 -2.72
N VAL A 114 1.68 3.67 -2.12
CA VAL A 114 2.89 4.06 -2.86
C VAL A 114 3.62 2.81 -3.37
N HIS A 115 3.81 1.79 -2.54
CA HIS A 115 4.40 0.51 -2.97
C HIS A 115 3.58 -0.14 -4.10
N PHE A 116 2.26 -0.08 -4.00
CA PHE A 116 1.37 -0.55 -5.05
C PHE A 116 1.56 0.22 -6.37
N MET A 117 1.76 1.55 -6.31
CA MET A 117 2.05 2.36 -7.49
C MET A 117 3.41 2.03 -8.10
N GLU A 118 4.44 1.82 -7.29
CA GLU A 118 5.78 1.35 -7.72
C GLU A 118 5.69 0.01 -8.46
N ARG A 119 4.99 -0.97 -7.88
CA ARG A 119 4.75 -2.25 -8.55
C ARG A 119 3.96 -2.07 -9.85
N LEU A 120 2.96 -1.20 -9.88
CA LEU A 120 2.22 -0.96 -11.11
C LEU A 120 3.07 -0.30 -12.20
N ALA A 121 4.00 0.58 -11.85
CA ALA A 121 4.90 1.22 -12.81
C ALA A 121 5.75 0.18 -13.56
N LYS A 122 6.09 -0.95 -12.91
CA LYS A 122 6.77 -2.11 -13.51
C LYS A 122 5.90 -2.88 -14.52
N ASN A 123 4.59 -2.63 -14.58
CA ASN A 123 3.72 -3.27 -15.57
C ASN A 123 4.04 -2.78 -16.98
N PRO A 124 4.43 -3.66 -17.93
CA PRO A 124 4.89 -3.24 -19.26
C PRO A 124 3.76 -2.69 -20.15
N SER A 125 2.49 -2.88 -19.77
CA SER A 125 1.34 -2.45 -20.56
C SER A 125 0.70 -1.20 -19.97
N GLN A 126 0.90 -0.05 -20.63
CA GLN A 126 0.22 1.20 -20.26
C GLN A 126 -1.29 1.06 -20.23
N VAL A 127 -1.84 0.29 -21.18
CA VAL A 127 -3.27 -0.03 -21.24
C VAL A 127 -3.72 -0.83 -20.01
N SER A 128 -2.92 -1.80 -19.55
CA SER A 128 -3.23 -2.55 -18.33
C SER A 128 -3.19 -1.65 -17.09
N ARG A 129 -2.19 -0.76 -16.98
CA ARG A 129 -2.12 0.23 -15.88
C ARG A 129 -3.39 1.07 -15.79
N VAL A 130 -3.86 1.60 -16.92
CA VAL A 130 -5.12 2.37 -16.98
C VAL A 130 -6.34 1.51 -16.67
N HIS A 131 -6.39 0.26 -17.12
CA HIS A 131 -7.52 -0.64 -16.81
C HIS A 131 -7.57 -1.01 -15.34
N LEU A 132 -6.43 -1.27 -14.72
CA LEU A 132 -6.35 -1.53 -13.29
C LEU A 132 -6.82 -0.28 -12.52
N TRP A 133 -6.49 0.93 -12.97
CA TRP A 133 -7.03 2.16 -12.37
C TRP A 133 -8.55 2.21 -12.38
N THR A 134 -9.18 1.83 -13.50
CA THR A 134 -10.65 1.77 -13.56
C THR A 134 -11.22 0.72 -12.60
N TRP A 135 -10.51 -0.39 -12.40
CA TRP A 135 -10.95 -1.47 -11.50
C TRP A 135 -10.97 -1.01 -10.04
N LEU A 136 -9.93 -0.29 -9.59
CA LEU A 136 -9.84 0.27 -8.24
C LEU A 136 -10.92 1.32 -7.94
N GLU A 137 -11.47 1.96 -8.96
CA GLU A 137 -12.57 2.92 -8.79
C GLU A 137 -13.93 2.24 -8.62
N SER A 138 -14.08 1.01 -9.08
CA SER A 138 -15.37 0.29 -9.07
C SER A 138 -15.56 -0.68 -7.92
N GLU A 139 -14.47 -1.11 -7.27
CA GLU A 139 -14.50 -2.19 -6.27
C GLU A 139 -13.68 -1.83 -5.03
N ASP A 140 -14.14 -2.25 -3.86
CA ASP A 140 -13.31 -2.26 -2.66
C ASP A 140 -12.23 -3.34 -2.80
N PHE A 141 -10.97 -2.94 -2.69
CA PHE A 141 -9.83 -3.83 -2.82
C PHE A 141 -8.97 -3.81 -1.55
N THR A 142 -8.26 -4.91 -1.35
CA THR A 142 -7.34 -5.08 -0.24
C THR A 142 -5.93 -5.24 -0.82
N ILE A 143 -4.96 -4.53 -0.24
CA ILE A 143 -3.54 -4.69 -0.59
C ILE A 143 -2.71 -5.13 0.61
N THR A 144 -1.55 -5.70 0.35
CA THR A 144 -0.53 -5.93 1.38
C THR A 144 0.27 -4.64 1.63
N PRO A 145 1.02 -4.55 2.75
CA PRO A 145 1.97 -3.46 2.96
C PRO A 145 2.93 -3.23 1.79
N ASP A 146 3.35 -4.29 1.09
CA ASP A 146 4.26 -4.20 -0.07
C ASP A 146 3.54 -3.85 -1.38
N GLY A 147 2.23 -3.58 -1.34
CA GLY A 147 1.47 -3.18 -2.52
C GLY A 147 1.07 -4.34 -3.45
N LEU A 148 1.00 -5.57 -2.96
CA LEU A 148 0.37 -6.67 -3.69
C LEU A 148 -1.16 -6.60 -3.54
N ILE A 149 -1.89 -7.03 -4.57
CA ILE A 149 -3.35 -7.11 -4.52
C ILE A 149 -3.76 -8.44 -3.91
N LEU A 150 -4.58 -8.41 -2.86
CA LEU A 150 -5.29 -9.59 -2.39
C LEU A 150 -6.51 -9.84 -3.26
N GLY A 151 -6.51 -10.97 -3.97
CA GLY A 151 -7.62 -11.42 -4.79
C GLY A 151 -8.13 -12.80 -4.40
N TYR A 152 -9.15 -13.27 -5.12
CA TYR A 152 -9.77 -14.57 -4.88
C TYR A 152 -9.81 -15.42 -6.15
N LYS A 153 -9.60 -16.72 -5.96
CA LYS A 153 -9.66 -17.72 -7.03
C LYS A 153 -10.65 -18.82 -6.69
N GLY A 154 -11.67 -18.97 -7.55
CA GLY A 154 -12.60 -20.09 -7.49
C GLY A 154 -11.98 -21.34 -8.13
N VAL A 155 -11.93 -22.44 -7.37
CA VAL A 155 -11.33 -23.72 -7.77
C VAL A 155 -12.31 -24.87 -7.56
N GLN A 156 -11.98 -26.04 -8.11
CA GLN A 156 -12.70 -27.27 -7.84
C GLN A 156 -12.47 -27.71 -6.38
N ASN A 157 -13.45 -28.39 -5.80
CA ASN A 157 -13.32 -28.98 -4.47
C ASN A 157 -12.78 -30.41 -4.59
N VAL A 158 -11.50 -30.51 -4.94
CA VAL A 158 -10.74 -31.75 -5.12
C VAL A 158 -9.34 -31.56 -4.54
N GLU A 159 -8.56 -32.65 -4.46
CA GLU A 159 -7.14 -32.59 -4.12
C GLU A 159 -6.39 -31.63 -5.05
N ASP A 160 -5.41 -30.92 -4.50
CA ASP A 160 -4.62 -29.89 -5.19
C ASP A 160 -5.39 -28.67 -5.74
N ASN A 161 -6.66 -28.48 -5.38
CA ASN A 161 -7.43 -27.27 -5.71
C ASN A 161 -7.41 -26.94 -7.22
N LEU A 162 -7.72 -27.92 -8.08
CA LEU A 162 -7.65 -27.75 -9.53
C LEU A 162 -8.51 -26.58 -10.05
N SER A 163 -8.02 -25.88 -11.08
CA SER A 163 -8.77 -24.80 -11.74
C SER A 163 -10.14 -25.27 -12.25
N MET A 164 -11.16 -24.40 -12.19
CA MET A 164 -12.51 -24.73 -12.69
C MET A 164 -12.56 -25.00 -14.20
N ARG A 165 -11.64 -24.43 -14.96
CA ARG A 165 -11.54 -24.59 -16.42
C ARG A 165 -10.21 -25.24 -16.79
N SER A 166 -10.25 -26.04 -17.84
CA SER A 166 -9.10 -26.66 -18.49
C SER A 166 -8.61 -25.75 -19.62
N GLY A 167 -7.30 -25.57 -19.75
CA GLY A 167 -6.65 -24.83 -20.85
C GLY A 167 -5.73 -25.72 -21.70
N VAL A 168 -5.25 -25.20 -22.83
CA VAL A 168 -4.26 -25.89 -23.69
C VAL A 168 -2.88 -25.28 -23.62
N GLU A 169 -2.79 -24.05 -23.11
CA GLU A 169 -1.56 -23.31 -22.91
C GLU A 169 -0.81 -23.85 -21.68
N PRO A 170 0.54 -23.88 -21.73
CA PRO A 170 1.34 -24.31 -20.60
C PRO A 170 1.24 -23.28 -19.46
N VAL A 171 0.83 -23.74 -18.29
CA VAL A 171 0.85 -22.98 -17.03
C VAL A 171 1.85 -23.64 -16.10
N TYR A 172 2.71 -22.85 -15.49
CA TYR A 172 3.76 -23.30 -14.59
C TYR A 172 3.28 -23.17 -13.15
N VAL A 173 3.45 -24.22 -12.35
CA VAL A 173 3.20 -24.21 -10.91
C VAL A 173 4.53 -24.54 -10.25
N ASN A 174 5.11 -23.56 -9.55
CA ASN A 174 6.48 -23.64 -9.01
C ASN A 174 7.50 -24.11 -10.06
N GLY A 175 7.41 -23.55 -11.28
CA GLY A 175 8.29 -23.89 -12.41
C GLY A 175 7.96 -25.21 -13.14
N VAL A 176 7.00 -26.02 -12.66
CA VAL A 176 6.58 -27.25 -13.34
C VAL A 176 5.44 -26.98 -14.30
N ALA A 177 5.57 -27.37 -15.57
CA ALA A 177 4.55 -27.13 -16.59
C ALA A 177 3.36 -28.08 -16.44
N HIS A 178 2.16 -27.52 -16.51
CA HIS A 178 0.87 -28.20 -16.50
C HIS A 178 0.02 -27.74 -17.69
N ILE A 179 -0.74 -28.68 -18.26
CA ILE A 179 -1.77 -28.42 -19.28
C ILE A 179 -3.07 -29.01 -18.76
N GLY A 180 -4.18 -28.37 -19.11
CA GLY A 180 -5.51 -28.79 -18.70
C GLY A 180 -5.96 -28.08 -17.43
N HIS A 181 -6.38 -28.85 -16.42
CA HIS A 181 -6.74 -28.31 -15.12
C HIS A 181 -5.48 -28.06 -14.29
N ILE A 182 -5.31 -26.83 -13.82
CA ILE A 182 -4.07 -26.38 -13.19
C ILE A 182 -4.19 -26.53 -11.67
N PRO A 183 -3.24 -27.20 -10.98
CA PRO A 183 -3.23 -27.30 -9.53
C PRO A 183 -2.90 -25.95 -8.86
N ASN A 184 -3.49 -25.70 -7.70
CA ASN A 184 -3.31 -24.49 -6.90
C ASN A 184 -3.06 -24.84 -5.42
N PRO A 185 -1.97 -25.56 -5.10
CA PRO A 185 -1.63 -25.84 -3.72
C PRO A 185 -1.26 -24.54 -2.99
N ALA A 186 -1.50 -24.49 -1.68
CA ALA A 186 -1.13 -23.35 -0.84
C ALA A 186 0.39 -23.09 -0.92
N GLY A 187 0.78 -21.81 -0.95
CA GLY A 187 2.16 -21.37 -1.10
C GLY A 187 2.72 -21.42 -2.53
N ALA A 188 1.98 -21.94 -3.51
CA ALA A 188 2.51 -22.07 -4.87
C ALA A 188 2.39 -20.79 -5.69
N THR A 189 3.44 -20.53 -6.47
CA THR A 189 3.47 -19.54 -7.55
C THR A 189 2.93 -20.18 -8.81
N VAL A 190 1.87 -19.58 -9.38
CA VAL A 190 1.22 -20.04 -10.61
C VAL A 190 1.42 -18.99 -11.70
N GLU A 191 1.99 -19.40 -12.82
CA GLU A 191 2.49 -18.52 -13.86
C GLU A 191 2.11 -18.99 -15.26
N ILE A 192 1.79 -18.05 -16.13
CA ILE A 192 1.64 -18.29 -17.56
C ILE A 192 2.46 -17.21 -18.31
N PRO A 193 3.17 -17.55 -19.39
CA PRO A 193 3.84 -16.53 -20.18
C PRO A 193 2.86 -15.43 -20.60
N ARG A 194 3.19 -14.18 -20.26
CA ARG A 194 2.31 -13.02 -20.45
C ARG A 194 1.78 -12.89 -21.89
N SER A 195 2.57 -13.30 -22.87
CA SER A 195 2.21 -13.31 -24.29
C SER A 195 1.02 -14.22 -24.63
N TYR A 196 0.70 -15.21 -23.80
CA TYR A 196 -0.50 -16.03 -23.97
C TYR A 196 -1.76 -15.39 -23.38
N VAL A 197 -1.62 -14.44 -22.46
CA VAL A 197 -2.77 -13.88 -21.74
C VAL A 197 -3.52 -12.89 -22.63
N GLN A 198 -4.84 -13.02 -22.68
CA GLN A 198 -5.69 -12.14 -23.48
C GLN A 198 -5.63 -10.69 -22.98
N THR A 199 -5.14 -9.80 -23.82
CA THR A 199 -4.97 -8.36 -23.53
C THR A 199 -6.24 -7.55 -23.83
N ASP A 200 -7.09 -7.98 -24.76
CA ASP A 200 -8.34 -7.28 -25.06
C ASP A 200 -9.41 -7.57 -23.99
N ARG A 201 -9.80 -6.51 -23.29
CA ARG A 201 -10.83 -6.54 -22.24
C ARG A 201 -12.25 -6.77 -22.75
N ASN A 202 -12.49 -6.61 -24.05
CA ASN A 202 -13.80 -6.84 -24.67
C ASN A 202 -14.02 -8.31 -25.04
N VAL A 203 -12.95 -9.10 -25.10
CA VAL A 203 -13.05 -10.55 -25.24
C VAL A 203 -13.43 -11.13 -23.89
N ALA A 204 -14.56 -11.83 -23.79
CA ALA A 204 -15.01 -12.52 -22.59
C ALA A 204 -14.32 -13.90 -22.44
N CYS A 205 -14.11 -14.35 -21.20
CA CYS A 205 -13.70 -15.73 -20.88
C CYS A 205 -12.56 -16.33 -21.75
N SER A 206 -11.47 -15.60 -21.92
CA SER A 206 -10.32 -15.99 -22.76
C SER A 206 -9.12 -16.48 -21.93
N VAL A 207 -8.01 -16.78 -22.60
CA VAL A 207 -6.78 -17.31 -21.99
C VAL A 207 -6.23 -16.32 -20.96
N GLY A 208 -5.83 -16.86 -19.81
CA GLY A 208 -5.26 -16.10 -18.70
C GLY A 208 -5.56 -16.73 -17.35
N LEU A 209 -4.71 -16.44 -16.39
CA LEU A 209 -4.98 -16.74 -15.00
C LEU A 209 -6.03 -15.75 -14.51
N HIS A 210 -7.20 -16.25 -14.13
CA HIS A 210 -8.28 -15.42 -13.61
C HIS A 210 -8.21 -15.34 -12.09
N VAL A 211 -8.24 -14.10 -11.60
CA VAL A 211 -8.38 -13.71 -10.19
C VAL A 211 -9.52 -12.69 -10.13
N GLY A 212 -10.35 -12.73 -9.11
CA GLY A 212 -11.49 -11.80 -9.01
C GLY A 212 -11.78 -11.35 -7.60
N THR A 213 -12.85 -10.56 -7.48
CA THR A 213 -13.44 -10.19 -6.19
C THR A 213 -13.97 -11.43 -5.48
N TRP A 214 -14.17 -11.31 -4.16
CA TRP A 214 -14.72 -12.41 -3.36
C TRP A 214 -16.06 -12.90 -3.92
N ASP A 215 -16.98 -11.99 -4.22
CA ASP A 215 -18.32 -12.31 -4.72
C ASP A 215 -18.27 -13.06 -6.06
N TYR A 216 -17.40 -12.62 -6.99
CA TYR A 216 -17.22 -13.28 -8.28
C TYR A 216 -16.63 -14.68 -8.12
N ALA A 217 -15.53 -14.81 -7.38
CA ALA A 217 -14.81 -16.06 -7.23
C ALA A 217 -15.61 -17.10 -6.43
N ASN A 218 -16.36 -16.65 -5.41
CA ASN A 218 -17.26 -17.49 -4.62
C ASN A 218 -18.45 -18.02 -5.45
N GLY A 219 -18.99 -17.20 -6.37
CA GLY A 219 -20.03 -17.64 -7.30
C GLY A 219 -19.51 -18.56 -8.43
N PHE A 220 -18.20 -18.56 -8.70
CA PHE A 220 -17.59 -19.31 -9.79
C PHE A 220 -17.00 -20.67 -9.36
N GLY A 221 -16.34 -20.71 -8.19
CA GLY A 221 -15.68 -21.90 -7.66
C GLY A 221 -16.57 -22.80 -6.83
N ARG A 222 -16.10 -24.03 -6.56
CA ARG A 222 -16.65 -24.91 -5.50
C ARG A 222 -15.92 -24.75 -4.17
N LYS A 223 -14.72 -24.19 -4.23
CA LYS A 223 -13.86 -23.81 -3.10
C LYS A 223 -13.17 -22.51 -3.47
N LEU A 224 -12.87 -21.68 -2.47
CA LEU A 224 -12.29 -20.37 -2.65
C LEU A 224 -10.87 -20.32 -2.10
N LEU A 225 -9.94 -19.80 -2.89
CA LEU A 225 -8.57 -19.52 -2.47
C LEU A 225 -8.34 -18.02 -2.41
N ARG A 226 -7.58 -17.59 -1.41
CA ARG A 226 -6.96 -16.26 -1.41
C ARG A 226 -5.66 -16.32 -2.18
N VAL A 227 -5.41 -15.30 -2.99
CA VAL A 227 -4.20 -15.21 -3.80
C VAL A 227 -3.63 -13.80 -3.75
N LEU A 228 -2.31 -13.68 -3.87
CA LEU A 228 -1.63 -12.42 -4.05
C LEU A 228 -1.27 -12.22 -5.51
N VAL A 229 -1.52 -11.01 -6.02
CA VAL A 229 -1.24 -10.61 -7.40
C VAL A 229 -0.37 -9.38 -7.37
N ASP A 230 0.75 -9.42 -8.08
CA ASP A 230 1.55 -8.23 -8.33
C ASP A 230 0.85 -7.35 -9.39
N PRO A 231 0.65 -6.03 -9.15
CA PRO A 231 0.13 -5.10 -10.15
C PRO A 231 0.90 -5.15 -11.49
N ALA A 232 2.20 -5.47 -11.49
CA ALA A 232 3.00 -5.68 -12.69
C ALA A 232 2.50 -6.85 -13.56
N ASP A 233 1.92 -7.87 -12.92
CA ASP A 233 1.44 -9.10 -13.56
C ASP A 233 0.00 -9.00 -14.08
N VAL A 234 -0.71 -7.90 -13.81
CA VAL A 234 -2.05 -7.69 -14.38
C VAL A 234 -1.94 -7.42 -15.88
N VAL A 235 -2.69 -8.17 -16.69
CA VAL A 235 -2.68 -8.06 -18.16
C VAL A 235 -3.91 -7.32 -18.68
N SER A 236 -5.11 -7.66 -18.18
CA SER A 236 -6.35 -6.97 -18.54
C SER A 236 -7.45 -7.17 -17.50
N VAL A 237 -8.42 -6.25 -17.48
CA VAL A 237 -9.63 -6.30 -16.64
C VAL A 237 -10.87 -6.39 -17.54
N PRO A 238 -11.41 -7.61 -17.77
CA PRO A 238 -12.55 -7.82 -18.66
C PRO A 238 -13.82 -7.06 -18.23
N LYS A 239 -14.60 -6.55 -19.20
CA LYS A 239 -15.86 -5.83 -18.93
C LYS A 239 -17.05 -6.75 -18.69
N ASP A 240 -16.97 -7.99 -19.14
CA ASP A 240 -18.06 -8.99 -19.20
C ASP A 240 -18.68 -9.34 -17.83
N SER A 241 -18.02 -8.98 -16.75
CA SER A 241 -18.37 -9.32 -15.37
C SER A 241 -18.45 -8.09 -14.47
N GLY A 242 -18.77 -6.92 -15.05
CA GLY A 242 -18.79 -5.66 -14.29
C GLY A 242 -17.40 -5.27 -13.79
N CYS A 243 -16.34 -5.74 -14.45
CA CYS A 243 -14.96 -5.66 -13.99
C CYS A 243 -14.65 -6.48 -12.72
N ALA A 244 -15.51 -7.39 -12.26
CA ALA A 244 -15.26 -8.17 -11.04
C ALA A 244 -14.11 -9.21 -11.11
N LYS A 245 -13.39 -9.30 -12.23
CA LYS A 245 -12.22 -10.17 -12.42
C LYS A 245 -11.12 -9.50 -13.22
N MET A 246 -9.90 -9.97 -13.02
CA MET A 246 -8.71 -9.63 -13.79
C MET A 246 -8.10 -10.87 -14.42
N ARG A 247 -7.34 -10.65 -15.50
CA ARG A 247 -6.44 -11.63 -16.12
C ARG A 247 -5.02 -11.25 -15.76
N VAL A 248 -4.29 -12.20 -15.20
CA VAL A 248 -2.92 -12.00 -14.73
C VAL A 248 -1.97 -12.99 -15.42
N SER A 249 -0.68 -12.65 -15.47
CA SER A 249 0.39 -13.57 -15.86
C SER A 249 0.87 -14.42 -14.69
N ARG A 250 0.69 -13.95 -13.44
CA ARG A 250 1.17 -14.63 -12.23
C ARG A 250 0.32 -14.30 -11.02
N TYR A 251 0.20 -15.27 -10.11
CA TYR A 251 -0.25 -15.06 -8.73
C TYR A 251 0.40 -16.09 -7.80
N VAL A 252 0.36 -15.82 -6.50
CA VAL A 252 0.73 -16.81 -5.46
C VAL A 252 -0.50 -17.19 -4.66
N VAL A 253 -0.65 -18.48 -4.42
CA VAL A 253 -1.73 -19.03 -3.60
C VAL A 253 -1.38 -18.86 -2.13
N LEU A 254 -2.24 -18.20 -1.36
CA LEU A 254 -2.07 -18.10 0.09
C LEU A 254 -2.63 -19.35 0.75
N ASP A 255 -3.96 -19.44 0.80
CA ASP A 255 -4.68 -20.50 1.46
C ASP A 255 -6.12 -20.62 0.93
N ALA A 256 -6.82 -21.62 1.44
CA ALA A 256 -8.26 -21.73 1.26
C ALA A 256 -8.98 -20.91 2.34
N SER A 257 -9.85 -19.99 1.93
CA SER A 257 -10.67 -19.22 2.85
C SER A 257 -12.00 -18.87 2.21
N GLU A 258 -13.10 -19.14 2.92
CA GLU A 258 -14.45 -18.79 2.51
C GLU A 258 -14.84 -17.37 2.98
N LYS A 259 -14.03 -16.73 3.83
CA LYS A 259 -14.34 -15.41 4.40
C LYS A 259 -13.83 -14.28 3.51
N LYS A 260 -14.69 -13.29 3.28
CA LYS A 260 -14.29 -12.01 2.66
C LYS A 260 -13.45 -11.22 3.65
N VAL A 261 -12.23 -10.85 3.23
CA VAL A 261 -11.44 -9.84 3.92
C VAL A 261 -12.09 -8.49 3.67
N VAL A 262 -12.34 -7.75 4.74
CA VAL A 262 -13.01 -6.45 4.73
C VAL A 262 -12.09 -5.30 5.15
N THR A 263 -10.82 -5.61 5.45
CA THR A 263 -9.80 -4.60 5.74
C THR A 263 -9.13 -4.13 4.45
N PRO A 264 -8.81 -2.84 4.32
CA PRO A 264 -8.13 -2.32 3.13
C PRO A 264 -6.66 -2.75 3.05
N ILE A 265 -6.02 -2.96 4.21
CA ILE A 265 -4.68 -3.54 4.31
C ILE A 265 -4.80 -4.96 4.87
N PHE A 266 -4.05 -5.88 4.26
CA PHE A 266 -3.93 -7.26 4.70
C PHE A 266 -2.48 -7.54 5.05
N ASP A 267 -2.20 -7.57 6.35
CA ASP A 267 -0.88 -7.88 6.88
C ASP A 267 -0.60 -9.37 6.64
N TYR A 268 0.24 -9.64 5.65
CA TYR A 268 0.68 -10.97 5.28
C TYR A 268 2.20 -10.97 5.17
N VAL A 269 2.84 -11.80 5.98
CA VAL A 269 4.28 -12.07 5.92
C VAL A 269 4.46 -13.38 5.15
N GLY A 270 5.11 -13.35 3.99
CA GLY A 270 5.32 -14.54 3.18
C GLY A 270 6.29 -14.31 2.02
N PRO A 271 6.49 -15.28 1.12
CA PRO A 271 7.71 -15.46 0.32
C PRO A 271 7.91 -14.44 -0.83
N PHE A 272 7.19 -13.33 -0.82
CA PHE A 272 7.50 -12.15 -1.64
C PHE A 272 8.27 -11.07 -0.87
N ASP A 273 8.56 -11.30 0.42
CA ASP A 273 9.83 -10.85 0.99
C ASP A 273 10.91 -11.56 0.16
N ASP A 274 11.26 -10.95 -0.97
CA ASP A 274 12.54 -11.26 -1.61
C ASP A 274 13.60 -11.01 -0.52
N ASP A 275 14.53 -11.96 -0.36
CA ASP A 275 15.70 -11.91 0.54
C ASP A 275 16.67 -10.74 0.17
N ASP A 276 16.16 -9.54 -0.06
CA ASP A 276 16.90 -8.29 0.16
C ASP A 276 16.44 -7.83 1.56
N ASP A 277 17.23 -8.20 2.58
CA ASP A 277 17.07 -7.88 4.00
C ASP A 277 17.05 -6.36 4.24
N GLU A 278 16.01 -5.67 3.79
CA GLU A 278 15.68 -4.30 4.20
C GLU A 278 14.47 -4.41 5.13
N ASP A 279 14.72 -4.72 6.40
CA ASP A 279 13.68 -4.62 7.43
C ASP A 279 13.09 -3.20 7.36
N TYR A 280 11.78 -3.04 7.20
CA TYR A 280 11.15 -1.72 7.19
C TYR A 280 10.60 -1.38 8.56
N CYS A 281 10.94 -0.19 9.02
CA CYS A 281 10.61 0.34 10.32
C CYS A 281 9.10 0.52 10.49
N SER A 282 8.47 -0.18 11.44
CA SER A 282 7.01 -0.21 11.57
C SER A 282 6.36 1.15 11.91
N ASP A 283 7.15 2.10 12.41
CA ASP A 283 6.68 3.45 12.77
C ASP A 283 6.83 4.47 11.62
N CYS A 284 7.85 4.33 10.76
CA CYS A 284 8.14 5.33 9.73
C CYS A 284 8.37 4.81 8.30
N GLY A 285 8.32 3.49 8.10
CA GLY A 285 8.43 2.84 6.78
C GLY A 285 9.77 3.04 6.08
N ALA A 286 10.79 3.55 6.76
CA ALA A 286 12.17 3.57 6.26
C ALA A 286 12.81 2.19 6.44
N VAL A 287 13.83 1.88 5.65
CA VAL A 287 14.72 0.74 5.93
C VAL A 287 15.28 0.91 7.34
N VAL A 288 15.30 -0.15 8.15
CA VAL A 288 15.66 -0.15 9.58
C VAL A 288 17.07 0.39 9.77
N GLU A 289 18.00 0.11 8.85
CA GLU A 289 19.35 0.69 8.87
C GLU A 289 19.37 2.22 8.72
N GLU A 290 18.37 2.80 8.05
CA GLU A 290 18.21 4.25 7.89
C GLU A 290 17.13 4.83 8.83
N CYS A 291 16.53 3.97 9.67
CA CYS A 291 15.45 4.34 10.56
C CYS A 291 15.99 5.10 11.78
N VAL A 292 15.44 6.29 12.02
CA VAL A 292 15.82 7.14 13.17
C VAL A 292 14.72 7.16 14.24
N CYS A 293 13.69 6.29 14.15
CA CYS A 293 12.72 6.17 15.23
C CYS A 293 13.30 5.29 16.34
N ASP A 294 13.65 5.93 17.46
CA ASP A 294 13.91 5.34 18.79
C ASP A 294 15.07 4.35 18.99
N SER A 295 16.21 4.53 18.31
CA SER A 295 17.45 3.79 18.62
C SER A 295 18.24 4.36 19.81
N THR A 296 17.62 5.10 20.74
CA THR A 296 18.32 5.61 21.93
C THR A 296 17.47 5.53 23.19
N CYS A 297 17.98 4.84 24.22
CA CYS A 297 17.43 4.85 25.56
C CYS A 297 17.32 6.29 26.09
N SER A 298 16.13 6.69 26.56
CA SER A 298 15.88 8.05 27.05
C SER A 298 16.67 8.42 28.32
N GLU A 299 17.27 7.43 28.97
CA GLU A 299 18.01 7.59 30.23
C GLU A 299 19.53 7.68 30.00
N CYS A 300 20.10 6.82 29.15
CA CYS A 300 21.55 6.78 28.90
C CYS A 300 21.98 7.20 27.48
N GLY A 301 21.05 7.30 26.52
CA GLY A 301 21.35 7.68 25.13
C GLY A 301 22.07 6.61 24.31
N GLU A 302 22.21 5.39 24.84
CA GLU A 302 22.77 4.24 24.12
C GLU A 302 21.68 3.52 23.32
N ASN A 303 22.11 2.74 22.33
CA ASN A 303 21.20 1.91 21.55
C ASN A 303 20.45 0.94 22.47
N VAL A 304 19.13 0.82 22.27
CA VAL A 304 18.25 0.04 23.16
C VAL A 304 18.65 -1.44 23.22
N ASP A 305 19.32 -1.96 22.19
CA ASP A 305 19.82 -3.33 22.13
C ASP A 305 21.05 -3.59 23.01
N ASP A 306 21.83 -2.56 23.35
CA ASP A 306 23.02 -2.64 24.20
C ASP A 306 22.80 -2.06 25.61
N CYS A 307 21.58 -1.63 25.91
CA CYS A 307 21.27 -0.86 27.11
C CYS A 307 21.14 -1.77 28.36
N GLU A 308 22.07 -1.64 29.31
CA GLU A 308 22.01 -2.33 30.62
C GLU A 308 21.15 -1.62 31.68
N CYS A 309 20.36 -0.61 31.29
CA CYS A 309 19.43 0.08 32.19
C CYS A 309 18.17 -0.78 32.39
N LEU A 310 18.25 -1.76 33.29
CA LEU A 310 17.10 -2.52 33.81
C LEU A 310 16.25 -1.67 34.77
#